data_AF-A0AAW2UBW5-F1
#
_entry.id   AF-A0AAW2UBW5-F1
#
_cell.length_a   1.000
_cell.length_b   1.000
_cell.length_c   1.000
_cell.angle_alpha   90.00
_cell.angle_beta   90.00
_cell.angle_gamma   90.00
#
_symmetry.space_group_name_H-M   'P 1'
#
loop_
_entity.id
_entity.type
_entity.pdbx_description
1 polymer ?
#
loop_
_entity_poly.entity_id
_entity_poly.type
_entity_poly.pdbx_seq_one_letter_code
_entity_poly.pdbx_strand_id
1 'polypeptide(L)'
;MYYLRRSQFMDVFNSTPDETAFFRLMLNREGVVNSLIMVQPTLFQYSFDGPPVPVVLDVCSISPDVILLFDSFFYVVIHYGSKIAQWRKLGYDKDPSHESFKKLLEAPELDAEQLVAERVPVPKLVKCDQHSSQARFLLAKLNPSVTQNSTHTEGSENIFTDDVSLQVFIEHLQALAVQG
;
A
#
# COMPACT_ATOMS: atom_id res chain seq x y z
N MET A 1 -0.82 -5.47 16.26
CA MET A 1 -2.05 -6.27 16.44
C MET A 1 -3.12 -6.00 15.38
N TYR A 2 -3.51 -4.75 15.14
CA TYR A 2 -4.53 -4.40 14.15
C TYR A 2 -4.28 -4.96 12.74
N TYR A 3 -3.09 -4.75 12.17
CA TYR A 3 -2.79 -5.27 10.83
C TYR A 3 -2.66 -6.80 10.80
N LEU A 4 -2.08 -7.41 11.84
CA LEU A 4 -1.97 -8.88 11.94
C LEU A 4 -3.34 -9.57 11.88
N ARG A 5 -4.34 -9.09 12.64
CA ARG A 5 -5.67 -9.74 12.66
C ARG A 5 -6.42 -9.64 11.33
N ARG A 6 -6.09 -8.65 10.49
CA ARG A 6 -6.64 -8.42 9.14
C ARG A 6 -5.76 -8.98 8.03
N SER A 7 -4.60 -9.54 8.38
CA SER A 7 -3.65 -10.07 7.42
C SER A 7 -4.12 -11.43 6.90
N GLN A 8 -3.60 -11.82 5.74
CA GLN A 8 -3.85 -13.12 5.11
C GLN A 8 -3.32 -14.32 5.91
N PHE A 9 -2.60 -14.09 7.01
CA PHE A 9 -2.20 -15.14 7.93
C PHE A 9 -3.36 -15.60 8.81
N MET A 10 -4.28 -14.68 9.13
CA MET A 10 -5.40 -14.89 10.05
C MET A 10 -6.74 -14.90 9.30
N ASP A 11 -6.99 -13.90 8.46
CA ASP A 11 -8.17 -13.83 7.61
C ASP A 11 -7.85 -14.41 6.22
N VAL A 12 -8.36 -15.62 5.98
CA VAL A 12 -8.07 -16.41 4.77
C VAL A 12 -9.13 -16.23 3.68
N PHE A 13 -10.07 -15.29 3.85
CA PHE A 13 -11.05 -15.00 2.82
C PHE A 13 -10.36 -14.60 1.51
N ASN A 14 -10.90 -15.09 0.38
CA ASN A 14 -10.33 -14.86 -0.95
C ASN A 14 -8.87 -15.32 -1.12
N SER A 15 -8.42 -16.29 -0.31
CA SER A 15 -7.15 -17.00 -0.48
C SER A 15 -7.41 -18.51 -0.58
N THR A 16 -6.65 -19.19 -1.42
CA THR A 16 -6.70 -20.67 -1.48
C THR A 16 -6.01 -21.30 -0.27
N PRO A 17 -6.29 -22.59 0.05
CA PRO A 17 -5.56 -23.31 1.08
C PRO A 17 -4.04 -23.32 0.87
N ASP A 18 -3.60 -23.48 -0.38
CA ASP A 18 -2.18 -23.54 -0.74
C ASP A 18 -1.51 -22.17 -0.60
N GLU A 19 -2.16 -21.08 -1.04
CA GLU A 19 -1.66 -19.71 -0.80
C GLU A 19 -1.53 -19.42 0.70
N THR A 20 -2.54 -19.80 1.48
CA THR A 20 -2.53 -19.63 2.93
C THR A 20 -1.37 -20.39 3.57
N ALA A 21 -1.16 -21.65 3.17
CA ALA A 21 -0.05 -22.47 3.65
C ALA A 21 1.29 -21.85 3.28
N PHE A 22 1.44 -21.36 2.05
CA PHE A 22 2.64 -20.67 1.58
C PHE A 22 2.94 -19.40 2.39
N PHE A 23 1.95 -18.52 2.60
CA PHE A 23 2.13 -17.30 3.38
C PHE A 23 2.56 -17.61 4.82
N ARG A 24 1.90 -18.56 5.47
CA ARG A 24 2.24 -18.98 6.84
C ARG A 24 3.62 -19.63 6.92
N LEU A 25 3.99 -20.43 5.93
CA LEU A 25 5.34 -21.01 5.86
C LEU A 25 6.41 -19.92 5.80
N MET A 26 6.22 -18.93 4.93
CA MET A 26 7.16 -17.83 4.78
C MET A 26 7.26 -16.98 6.06
N LEU A 27 6.14 -16.67 6.73
CA LEU A 27 6.15 -15.93 7.99
C LEU A 27 6.96 -16.63 9.09
N ASN A 28 6.89 -17.97 9.16
CA ASN A 28 7.61 -18.76 10.16
C ASN A 28 9.10 -19.00 9.80
N ARG A 29 9.48 -18.76 8.55
CA ARG A 29 10.86 -18.91 8.07
C ARG A 29 11.66 -17.61 8.17
N GLU A 30 11.01 -16.48 7.92
CA GLU A 30 11.67 -15.19 7.80
C GLU A 30 12.11 -14.58 9.13
N GLY A 31 13.10 -13.68 9.06
CA GLY A 31 13.58 -12.92 10.20
C GLY A 31 12.65 -11.76 10.58
N VAL A 32 12.89 -11.18 11.76
CA VAL A 32 12.03 -10.13 12.36
C VAL A 32 11.69 -8.99 11.40
N VAL A 33 12.66 -8.48 10.64
CA VAL A 33 12.45 -7.36 9.71
C VAL A 33 11.44 -7.73 8.62
N ASN A 34 11.62 -8.87 7.97
CA ASN A 34 10.72 -9.35 6.92
C ASN A 34 9.35 -9.73 7.48
N SER A 35 9.30 -10.35 8.68
CA SER A 35 8.04 -10.63 9.36
C SER A 35 7.26 -9.36 9.72
N LEU A 36 7.94 -8.26 10.08
CA LEU A 36 7.27 -6.98 10.32
C LEU A 36 6.64 -6.43 9.04
N ILE A 37 7.35 -6.46 7.91
CA ILE A 37 6.84 -6.02 6.60
C ILE A 37 5.65 -6.88 6.17
N MET A 38 5.70 -8.19 6.41
CA MET A 38 4.59 -9.11 6.16
C MET A 38 3.34 -8.77 6.97
N VAL A 39 3.52 -8.38 8.25
CA VAL A 39 2.41 -8.09 9.17
C VAL A 39 1.84 -6.69 8.95
N GLN A 40 2.71 -5.69 8.81
CA GLN A 40 2.38 -4.31 8.52
C GLN A 40 3.26 -3.85 7.35
N PRO A 41 2.72 -3.91 6.13
CA PRO A 41 3.40 -3.43 4.93
C PRO A 41 3.91 -2.00 5.05
N THR A 42 5.00 -1.70 4.35
CA THR A 42 5.54 -0.34 4.24
C THR A 42 4.93 0.40 3.06
N LEU A 43 4.76 1.71 3.21
CA LEU A 43 4.25 2.59 2.16
C LEU A 43 5.14 3.83 2.09
N PHE A 44 5.72 4.08 0.92
CA PHE A 44 6.52 5.27 0.63
C PHE A 44 5.80 6.14 -0.38
N GLN A 45 5.87 7.45 -0.18
CA GLN A 45 5.33 8.46 -1.09
C GLN A 45 6.46 9.17 -1.81
N TYR A 46 6.28 9.32 -3.12
CA TYR A 46 7.15 10.07 -4.02
C TYR A 46 6.32 11.22 -4.57
N SER A 47 6.82 12.45 -4.41
CA SER A 47 6.22 13.66 -4.96
C SER A 47 7.33 14.57 -5.49
N PHE A 48 6.95 15.73 -6.03
CA PHE A 48 7.93 16.75 -6.45
C PHE A 48 8.59 17.48 -5.27
N ASP A 49 8.03 17.35 -4.06
CA ASP A 49 8.40 18.19 -2.91
C ASP A 49 9.57 17.63 -2.09
N GLY A 50 10.29 16.62 -2.61
CA GLY A 50 11.49 16.14 -1.96
C GLY A 50 11.78 14.65 -2.19
N PRO A 51 12.68 14.07 -1.36
CA PRO A 51 12.98 12.65 -1.42
C PRO A 51 11.78 11.79 -0.98
N PRO A 52 11.83 10.47 -1.23
CA PRO A 52 10.75 9.56 -0.82
C PRO A 52 10.54 9.60 0.70
N VAL A 53 9.29 9.70 1.14
CA VAL A 53 8.92 9.76 2.56
C VAL A 53 8.05 8.58 2.96
N PRO A 54 8.28 7.95 4.12
CA PRO A 54 7.37 6.93 4.64
C PRO A 54 6.04 7.58 5.02
N VAL A 55 4.93 6.98 4.61
CA VAL A 55 3.58 7.43 4.90
C VAL A 55 2.77 6.36 5.61
N VAL A 56 1.66 6.75 6.22
CA VAL A 56 0.80 5.82 6.97
C VAL A 56 0.11 4.88 5.98
N LEU A 57 -0.01 3.59 6.34
CA LEU A 57 -0.74 2.59 5.56
C LEU A 57 -2.27 2.80 5.67
N ASP A 58 -2.74 3.91 5.11
CA ASP A 58 -4.07 4.46 5.26
C ASP A 58 -4.58 5.01 3.92
N VAL A 59 -5.89 4.97 3.69
CA VAL A 59 -6.52 5.53 2.49
C VAL A 59 -6.22 7.01 2.30
N CYS A 60 -6.06 7.77 3.39
CA CYS A 60 -5.71 9.20 3.34
C CYS A 60 -4.34 9.48 2.69
N SER A 61 -3.46 8.48 2.55
CA SER A 61 -2.17 8.63 1.87
C SER A 61 -2.29 8.54 0.34
N ILE A 62 -3.45 8.16 -0.20
CA ILE A 62 -3.71 8.18 -1.64
C ILE A 62 -4.03 9.62 -2.06
N SER A 63 -3.23 10.16 -2.98
CA SER A 63 -3.45 11.46 -3.60
C SER A 63 -3.27 11.39 -5.12
N PRO A 64 -4.00 12.21 -5.92
CA PRO A 64 -3.86 12.24 -7.37
C PRO A 64 -2.46 12.58 -7.89
N ASP A 65 -1.66 13.33 -7.13
CA ASP A 65 -0.41 13.97 -7.53
C ASP A 65 0.85 13.28 -6.97
N VAL A 66 0.70 12.12 -6.33
CA VAL A 66 1.82 11.36 -5.75
C VAL A 66 1.92 9.97 -6.36
N ILE A 67 3.09 9.35 -6.21
CA ILE A 67 3.32 7.93 -6.51
C ILE A 67 3.57 7.23 -5.18
N LEU A 68 2.97 6.07 -5.00
CA LEU A 68 3.16 5.25 -3.81
C LEU A 68 3.93 3.97 -4.16
N LEU A 69 4.96 3.65 -3.38
CA LEU A 69 5.62 2.36 -3.37
C LEU A 69 5.16 1.59 -2.14
N PHE A 70 4.33 0.58 -2.37
CA PHE A 70 3.82 -0.31 -1.34
C PHE A 70 4.58 -1.62 -1.36
N ASP A 71 4.94 -2.09 -0.18
CA ASP A 71 5.71 -3.29 -0.01
C ASP A 71 5.16 -4.14 1.14
N SER A 72 4.68 -5.34 0.78
CA SER A 72 4.09 -6.33 1.68
C SER A 72 4.87 -7.63 1.82
N PHE A 73 6.16 -7.62 1.48
CA PHE A 73 7.00 -8.80 1.29
C PHE A 73 6.63 -9.65 0.06
N PHE A 74 5.35 -10.03 -0.11
CA PHE A 74 4.89 -10.87 -1.23
C PHE A 74 4.55 -10.08 -2.49
N TYR A 75 4.11 -8.84 -2.32
CA TYR A 75 3.81 -7.91 -3.41
C TYR A 75 4.57 -6.61 -3.22
N VAL A 76 5.14 -6.13 -4.32
CA VAL A 76 5.66 -4.76 -4.45
C VAL A 76 4.75 -4.06 -5.45
N VAL A 77 4.10 -2.97 -5.03
CA VAL A 77 3.10 -2.26 -5.84
C VAL A 77 3.55 -0.82 -6.03
N ILE A 78 3.72 -0.41 -7.28
CA ILE A 78 3.88 0.99 -7.66
C ILE A 78 2.50 1.51 -8.08
N HIS A 79 1.93 2.39 -7.27
CA HIS A 79 0.63 3.00 -7.49
C HIS A 79 0.77 4.46 -7.92
N TYR A 80 0.34 4.77 -9.13
CA TYR A 80 0.38 6.12 -9.69
C TYR A 80 -0.94 6.85 -9.42
N GLY A 81 -0.88 8.02 -8.77
CA GLY A 81 -2.02 8.91 -8.63
C GLY A 81 -2.62 9.31 -9.99
N SER A 82 -3.92 9.62 -10.01
CA SER A 82 -4.65 9.89 -11.26
C SER A 82 -4.06 11.02 -12.10
N LYS A 83 -3.53 12.09 -11.48
CA LYS A 83 -2.88 13.21 -12.17
C LYS A 83 -1.52 12.79 -12.74
N ILE A 84 -0.73 12.03 -11.99
CA ILE A 84 0.54 11.45 -12.45
C ILE A 84 0.31 10.53 -13.65
N ALA A 85 -0.68 9.64 -13.55
CA ALA A 85 -1.05 8.73 -14.64
C ALA A 85 -1.49 9.50 -15.89
N GLN A 86 -2.25 10.59 -15.72
CA GLN A 86 -2.66 11.48 -16.81
C GLN A 86 -1.45 12.13 -17.49
N TRP A 87 -0.52 12.71 -16.73
CA TRP A 87 0.70 13.32 -17.29
C TRP A 87 1.59 12.32 -18.04
N ARG A 88 1.72 11.10 -17.51
CA ARG A 88 2.43 10.01 -18.21
C ARG A 88 1.73 9.64 -19.52
N LYS A 89 0.39 9.60 -19.53
CA LYS A 89 -0.39 9.34 -20.76
C LYS A 89 -0.24 10.44 -21.81
N LEU A 90 -0.11 11.70 -21.37
CA LEU A 90 0.17 12.85 -22.24
C LEU A 90 1.63 12.88 -22.73
N GLY A 91 2.50 12.02 -22.21
CA GLY A 91 3.88 11.88 -22.65
C GLY A 91 4.81 12.97 -22.12
N TYR A 92 4.46 13.64 -21.02
CA TYR A 92 5.32 14.66 -20.42
C TYR A 92 6.67 14.10 -19.95
N ASP A 93 6.76 12.80 -19.65
CA ASP A 93 8.01 12.12 -19.31
C ASP A 93 9.02 12.06 -20.48
N LYS A 94 8.56 12.25 -21.72
CA LYS A 94 9.38 12.22 -22.93
C LYS A 94 9.84 13.61 -23.36
N ASP A 95 9.24 14.66 -22.82
CA ASP A 95 9.59 16.04 -23.13
C ASP A 95 10.85 16.44 -22.32
N PRO A 96 11.94 16.89 -22.98
CA PRO A 96 13.13 17.38 -22.28
C PRO A 96 12.85 18.52 -21.29
N SER A 97 11.78 19.29 -21.48
CA SER A 97 11.39 20.37 -20.56
C SER A 97 10.82 19.87 -19.23
N HIS A 98 10.42 18.60 -19.16
CA HIS A 98 9.81 17.97 -17.99
C HIS A 98 10.69 16.84 -17.42
N GLU A 99 12.01 17.02 -17.43
CA GLU A 99 12.98 16.06 -16.89
C GLU A 99 12.71 15.68 -15.42
N SER A 100 12.19 16.62 -14.62
CA SER A 100 11.80 16.36 -13.22
C SER A 100 10.70 15.31 -13.11
N PHE A 101 9.73 15.30 -14.02
CA PHE A 101 8.65 14.32 -14.03
C PHE A 101 9.16 12.93 -14.43
N LYS A 102 10.08 12.87 -15.40
CA LYS A 102 10.76 11.62 -15.75
C LYS A 102 11.50 11.03 -14.55
N LYS A 103 12.29 11.85 -13.84
CA LYS A 103 12.99 11.43 -12.61
C LYS A 103 12.04 10.93 -11.53
N LEU A 104 10.89 11.59 -11.36
CA LEU A 104 9.85 11.17 -10.42
C LEU A 104 9.29 9.77 -10.75
N LEU A 105 9.12 9.44 -12.03
CA LEU A 105 8.65 8.11 -12.45
C LEU A 105 9.74 7.03 -12.29
N GLU A 106 11.01 7.38 -12.49
CA GLU A 106 12.14 6.44 -12.39
C GLU A 106 12.49 6.09 -10.93
N ALA A 107 12.34 7.02 -9.99
CA ALA A 107 12.70 6.81 -8.58
C ALA A 107 12.02 5.58 -7.92
N PRO A 108 10.68 5.41 -7.95
CA PRO A 108 10.04 4.24 -7.35
C PRO A 108 10.33 2.93 -8.10
N GLU A 109 10.71 3.00 -9.38
CA GLU A 109 11.09 1.82 -10.17
C GLU A 109 12.44 1.26 -9.69
N LEU A 110 13.42 2.13 -9.47
CA LEU A 110 14.74 1.74 -8.92
C LEU A 110 14.61 1.10 -7.54
N ASP A 111 13.83 1.73 -6.65
CA ASP A 111 13.62 1.21 -5.30
C ASP A 111 12.85 -0.12 -5.32
N ALA A 112 11.86 -0.27 -6.21
CA ALA A 112 11.14 -1.53 -6.39
C ALA A 112 12.05 -2.65 -6.90
N GLU A 113 12.93 -2.36 -7.87
CA GLU A 113 13.90 -3.34 -8.39
C GLU A 113 14.86 -3.82 -7.30
N GLN A 114 15.33 -2.91 -6.44
CA GLN A 114 16.16 -3.28 -5.30
C GLN A 114 15.42 -4.21 -4.32
N LEU A 115 14.18 -3.87 -3.96
CA LEU A 115 13.35 -4.70 -3.08
C LEU A 115 13.10 -6.10 -3.66
N VAL A 116 12.89 -6.19 -4.98
CA VAL A 116 12.65 -7.45 -5.69
C VAL A 116 13.93 -8.30 -5.71
N ALA A 117 15.08 -7.67 -5.94
CA ALA A 117 16.37 -8.36 -6.04
C ALA A 117 16.85 -8.95 -4.71
N GLU A 118 16.54 -8.31 -3.59
CA GLU A 118 16.99 -8.72 -2.25
C GLU A 118 16.15 -9.87 -1.65
N ARG A 119 15.04 -10.27 -2.29
CA ARG A 119 14.03 -11.15 -1.68
C ARG A 119 13.97 -12.56 -2.23
N VAL A 120 13.74 -13.50 -1.30
CA VAL A 120 13.45 -14.89 -1.60
C VAL A 120 12.23 -15.34 -0.77
N PRO A 121 11.11 -15.75 -1.40
CA PRO A 121 10.88 -15.80 -2.83
C PRO A 121 10.70 -14.41 -3.45
N VAL A 122 10.89 -14.34 -4.77
CA VAL A 122 10.75 -13.09 -5.53
C VAL A 122 9.32 -12.57 -5.39
N PRO A 123 9.12 -11.31 -4.94
CA PRO A 123 7.79 -10.73 -4.83
C PRO A 123 7.16 -10.50 -6.19
N LYS A 124 5.83 -10.48 -6.25
CA LYS A 124 5.11 -10.05 -7.44
C LYS A 124 5.16 -8.53 -7.54
N LEU A 125 5.82 -8.02 -8.57
CA LEU A 125 5.80 -6.60 -8.92
C LEU A 125 4.49 -6.25 -9.67
N VAL A 126 3.79 -5.24 -9.18
CA VAL A 126 2.53 -4.73 -9.77
C VAL A 126 2.67 -3.24 -10.00
N LYS A 127 2.33 -2.79 -11.21
CA LYS A 127 2.25 -1.37 -11.56
C LYS A 127 0.80 -1.05 -11.88
N CYS A 128 0.25 -0.03 -11.23
CA CYS A 128 -1.16 0.29 -11.37
C CYS A 128 -1.43 1.78 -11.22
N ASP A 129 -2.47 2.24 -11.90
CA ASP A 129 -2.95 3.61 -11.78
C ASP A 129 -4.13 3.66 -10.80
N GLN A 130 -4.37 4.82 -10.21
CA GLN A 130 -5.56 5.06 -9.39
C GLN A 130 -6.82 4.68 -10.17
N HIS A 131 -7.73 3.97 -9.51
CA HIS A 131 -8.97 3.40 -10.07
C HIS A 131 -8.79 2.27 -11.12
N SER A 132 -7.57 1.79 -11.36
CA SER A 132 -7.35 0.60 -12.18
C SER A 132 -7.60 -0.70 -11.40
N SER A 133 -7.85 -1.81 -12.11
CA SER A 133 -8.19 -3.10 -11.47
C SER A 133 -7.11 -3.64 -10.53
N GLN A 134 -5.84 -3.36 -10.82
CA GLN A 134 -4.70 -3.83 -10.02
C GLN A 134 -4.45 -2.95 -8.78
N ALA A 135 -5.06 -1.75 -8.69
CA ALA A 135 -4.96 -0.90 -7.49
C ALA A 135 -5.51 -1.59 -6.23
N ARG A 136 -6.39 -2.58 -6.39
CA ARG A 136 -6.93 -3.40 -5.28
C ARG A 136 -5.86 -4.09 -4.43
N PHE A 137 -4.68 -4.38 -4.99
CA PHE A 137 -3.57 -4.96 -4.22
C PHE A 137 -3.06 -4.02 -3.13
N LEU A 138 -3.14 -2.70 -3.37
CA LEU A 138 -2.87 -1.68 -2.36
C LEU A 138 -4.11 -1.48 -1.47
N LEU A 139 -5.27 -1.19 -2.07
CA LEU A 139 -6.48 -0.77 -1.34
C LEU A 139 -6.92 -1.80 -0.29
N ALA A 140 -6.83 -3.10 -0.58
CA ALA A 140 -7.21 -4.16 0.36
C ALA A 140 -6.32 -4.23 1.62
N LYS A 141 -5.16 -3.56 1.64
CA LYS A 141 -4.21 -3.57 2.73
C LYS A 141 -4.19 -2.27 3.54
N LEU A 142 -4.84 -1.22 3.04
CA LEU A 142 -4.91 0.08 3.70
C LEU A 142 -5.89 0.06 4.88
N ASN A 143 -5.62 0.94 5.85
CA ASN A 143 -6.59 1.30 6.86
C ASN A 143 -7.75 2.10 6.24
N PRO A 144 -9.00 1.64 6.36
CA PRO A 144 -10.17 2.37 5.85
C PRO A 144 -10.59 3.47 6.83
N SER A 145 -9.77 4.52 6.97
CA SER A 145 -10.12 5.70 7.79
C SER A 145 -11.25 6.52 7.18
N VAL A 146 -11.40 6.46 5.85
CA VAL A 146 -12.48 7.06 5.07
C VAL A 146 -13.18 5.96 4.25
N THR A 147 -14.50 5.86 4.42
CA THR A 147 -15.35 4.86 3.77
C THR A 147 -16.56 5.51 3.10
N GLN A 148 -17.41 4.69 2.48
CA GLN A 148 -18.70 5.12 1.90
C GLN A 148 -19.66 5.80 2.89
N ASN A 149 -19.47 5.57 4.20
CA ASN A 149 -20.29 6.17 5.25
C ASN A 149 -19.70 7.49 5.79
N SER A 150 -18.46 7.80 5.43
CA SER A 150 -17.82 9.06 5.80
C SER A 150 -18.47 10.23 5.05
N THR A 151 -18.45 11.43 5.65
CA THR A 151 -18.84 12.64 4.93
C THR A 151 -17.92 12.82 3.72
N HIS A 152 -18.50 12.78 2.53
CA HIS A 152 -17.75 12.88 1.28
C HIS A 152 -17.06 14.25 1.20
N THR A 153 -15.73 14.23 1.25
CA THR A 153 -14.87 15.35 0.86
C THR A 153 -14.49 15.21 -0.61
N GLU A 154 -14.65 16.26 -1.40
CA GLU A 154 -14.19 16.23 -2.79
C GLU A 154 -12.69 15.95 -2.85
N GLY A 155 -12.31 14.93 -3.63
CA GLY A 155 -10.91 14.54 -3.82
C GLY A 155 -10.34 13.54 -2.81
N SER A 156 -11.10 13.10 -1.79
CA SER A 156 -10.65 12.01 -0.91
C SER A 156 -10.92 10.64 -1.54
N GLU A 157 -9.93 9.76 -1.50
CA GLU A 157 -10.12 8.35 -1.84
C GLU A 157 -10.92 7.66 -0.72
N ASN A 158 -11.87 6.81 -1.10
CA ASN A 158 -12.71 6.08 -0.16
C ASN A 158 -12.54 4.57 -0.39
N ILE A 159 -12.40 3.79 0.67
CA ILE A 159 -12.41 2.33 0.58
C ILE A 159 -13.81 1.81 0.88
N PHE A 160 -14.37 1.06 -0.07
CA PHE A 160 -15.65 0.38 0.10
C PHE A 160 -15.47 -0.88 0.95
N THR A 161 -15.66 -0.75 2.25
CA THR A 161 -15.57 -1.86 3.21
C THR A 161 -16.37 -1.56 4.47
N ASP A 162 -16.82 -2.61 5.15
CA ASP A 162 -17.39 -2.54 6.50
C ASP A 162 -16.35 -2.89 7.57
N ASP A 163 -15.08 -3.05 7.17
CA ASP A 163 -13.99 -3.29 8.11
C ASP A 163 -13.79 -2.14 9.08
N VAL A 164 -13.51 -2.50 10.33
CA VAL A 164 -13.20 -1.56 11.41
C VAL A 164 -11.88 -0.84 11.12
N SER A 165 -11.88 0.50 11.18
CA SER A 165 -10.68 1.31 11.05
C SER A 165 -9.75 1.18 12.27
N LEU A 166 -8.49 1.57 12.12
CA LEU A 166 -7.50 1.54 13.20
C LEU A 166 -7.94 2.41 14.37
N GLN A 167 -8.58 3.55 14.09
CA GLN A 167 -9.08 4.48 15.09
C GLN A 167 -10.14 3.81 15.97
N VAL A 168 -11.17 3.23 15.35
CA VAL A 168 -12.25 2.53 16.07
C VAL A 168 -11.69 1.33 16.85
N PHE A 169 -10.73 0.60 16.27
CA PHE A 169 -10.04 -0.49 16.96
C PHE A 169 -9.34 -0.01 18.25
N ILE A 170 -8.63 1.11 18.19
CA ILE A 170 -7.93 1.69 19.34
C ILE A 170 -8.92 2.18 20.41
N GLU A 171 -10.01 2.84 20.01
CA GLU A 171 -11.04 3.32 20.92
C GLU A 171 -11.68 2.17 21.71
N HIS A 172 -12.05 1.09 21.03
CA HIS A 172 -12.57 -0.12 21.67
C HIS A 172 -11.55 -0.75 22.62
N LEU A 173 -10.28 -0.83 22.20
CA LEU A 173 -9.20 -1.37 23.03
C LEU A 173 -9.01 -0.54 24.31
N GLN A 174 -8.99 0.79 24.19
CA GLN A 174 -8.85 1.70 25.32
C GLN A 174 -10.02 1.56 26.31
N ALA A 175 -11.25 1.49 25.80
CA ALA A 175 -12.44 1.33 26.64
C ALA A 175 -12.41 0.03 27.46
N LEU A 176 -11.99 -1.09 26.86
CA LEU A 176 -11.89 -2.38 27.55
C LEU A 176 -10.70 -2.44 28.51
N ALA A 177 -9.57 -1.81 28.18
CA ALA A 177 -8.37 -1.84 29.00
C ALA A 177 -8.55 -1.15 30.37
N VAL A 178 -9.49 -0.22 30.49
CA VAL A 178 -9.78 0.52 31.74
C VAL A 178 -10.99 -0.01 32.51
N GLN A 179 -11.61 -1.11 32.07
CA GLN A 179 -12.75 -1.75 32.76
C GLN A 179 -12.34 -2.72 33.87
N GLY A 180 -11.03 -2.94 34.07
CA GLY A 180 -10.46 -3.81 35.10
C GLY A 180 -10.28 -3.15 36.45
#